data_AF-A0A958PZ25-F1
#
_entry.id   AF-A0A958PZ25-F1
#
_cell.length_a   1.000
_cell.length_b   1.000
_cell.length_c   1.000
_cell.angle_alpha   90.00
_cell.angle_beta   90.00
_cell.angle_gamma   90.00
#
_symmetry.space_group_name_H-M   'P 1'
#
loop_
_entity.id
_entity.type
_entity.pdbx_description
1 polymer ?
#
loop_
_entity_poly.entity_id
_entity_poly.type
_entity_poly.pdbx_seq_one_letter_code
_entity_poly.pdbx_strand_id
1 'polypeptide(L)'
;GDIVSRGLVQGVYITGNKVFFSIAVPGGDPSVMEPVRAAAATAVSTIDGVEKVTATLTAEVKGNGSPAAAPSPSQRSAQPARPQPSKAGVPGIRHIIAVASGKGGVGKSTTAVNLALGLAAGGLAVGVLDADIYGPSVPRLLGIKGKPELLDGKRLKPMEAFGLKVMSMGFLVDEEAPM
;
A
#
# COMPACT_ATOMS: atom_id res chain seq x y z
N GLY A 1 -10.73 -5.38 28.50
CA GLY A 1 -9.77 -4.45 27.87
C GLY A 1 -10.11 -4.36 26.41
N ASP A 2 -10.21 -3.15 25.87
CA ASP A 2 -10.66 -2.91 24.49
C ASP A 2 -9.52 -3.03 23.46
N ILE A 3 -9.88 -3.04 22.18
CA ILE A 3 -8.94 -3.21 21.05
C ILE A 3 -7.99 -2.03 20.86
N VAL A 4 -8.34 -0.83 21.32
CA VAL A 4 -7.52 0.39 21.19
C VAL A 4 -6.43 0.36 22.27
N SER A 5 -6.82 0.11 23.52
CA SER A 5 -5.91 -0.05 24.66
C SER A 5 -4.93 -1.20 24.47
N ARG A 6 -5.27 -2.19 23.64
CA ARG A 6 -4.40 -3.32 23.27
C ARG A 6 -3.51 -3.04 22.05
N GLY A 7 -3.60 -1.86 21.45
CA GLY A 7 -2.81 -1.47 20.27
C GLY A 7 -3.14 -2.27 19.01
N LEU A 8 -4.33 -2.88 18.95
CA LEU A 8 -4.72 -3.72 17.82
C LEU A 8 -5.29 -2.90 16.66
N VAL A 9 -5.79 -1.69 16.90
CA VAL A 9 -6.32 -0.83 15.84
C VAL A 9 -5.18 -0.10 15.14
N GLN A 10 -5.10 -0.25 13.82
CA GLN A 10 -4.03 0.31 12.99
C GLN A 10 -4.57 0.93 11.72
N GLY A 11 -3.79 1.87 11.16
CA GLY A 11 -4.07 2.44 9.83
C GLY A 11 -5.42 3.16 9.75
N VAL A 12 -5.79 3.93 10.79
CA VAL A 12 -7.01 4.72 10.77
C VAL A 12 -6.86 5.85 9.75
N TYR A 13 -7.76 5.88 8.77
CA TYR A 13 -7.77 6.84 7.68
C TYR A 13 -9.20 7.29 7.38
N ILE A 14 -9.39 8.58 7.14
CA ILE A 14 -10.70 9.19 6.90
C ILE A 14 -10.64 9.96 5.58
N THR A 15 -11.59 9.72 4.68
CA THR A 15 -11.73 10.45 3.43
C THR A 15 -13.19 10.83 3.23
N GLY A 16 -13.48 12.14 3.27
CA GLY A 16 -14.86 12.62 3.34
C GLY A 16 -15.58 11.95 4.51
N ASN A 17 -16.75 11.36 4.22
CA ASN A 17 -17.59 10.66 5.19
C ASN A 17 -17.26 9.16 5.32
N LYS A 18 -16.09 8.73 4.85
CA LYS A 18 -15.69 7.31 4.83
C LYS A 18 -14.53 7.05 5.78
N VAL A 19 -14.68 6.07 6.66
CA VAL A 19 -13.68 5.69 7.66
C VAL A 19 -13.11 4.31 7.32
N PHE A 20 -11.78 4.21 7.32
CA PHE A 20 -11.02 3.00 7.07
C PHE A 20 -10.13 2.71 8.27
N PHE A 21 -10.10 1.46 8.70
CA PHE A 21 -9.13 1.00 9.70
C PHE A 21 -8.91 -0.50 9.59
N SER A 22 -7.83 -0.96 10.20
CA SER A 22 -7.50 -2.37 10.32
C SER A 22 -7.41 -2.78 11.80
N ILE A 23 -7.74 -4.03 12.09
CA ILE A 23 -7.55 -4.63 13.41
C ILE A 23 -6.54 -5.77 13.24
N ALA A 24 -5.40 -5.62 13.91
CA ALA A 24 -4.35 -6.62 13.99
C ALA A 24 -4.83 -7.85 14.75
N VAL A 25 -4.50 -9.02 14.22
CA VAL A 25 -4.74 -10.34 14.83
C VAL A 25 -3.39 -10.99 15.11
N PRO A 26 -2.76 -10.75 16.28
CA PRO A 26 -1.42 -11.25 16.56
C PRO A 26 -1.45 -12.78 16.75
N GLY A 27 -0.82 -13.52 15.82
CA GLY A 27 -0.58 -14.96 15.95
C GLY A 27 -1.84 -15.84 16.07
N GLY A 28 -3.00 -15.34 15.65
CA GLY A 28 -4.29 -16.02 15.79
C GLY A 28 -5.05 -16.16 14.48
N ASP A 29 -6.13 -16.94 14.51
CA ASP A 29 -7.07 -17.08 13.40
C ASP A 29 -7.94 -15.82 13.26
N PRO A 30 -7.92 -15.13 12.10
CA PRO A 30 -8.77 -13.98 11.83
C PRO A 30 -10.26 -14.24 12.07
N SER A 31 -10.74 -15.47 11.85
CA SER A 31 -12.16 -15.82 12.05
C SER A 31 -12.65 -15.58 13.48
N VAL A 32 -11.76 -15.63 14.48
CA VAL A 32 -12.09 -15.38 15.89
C VAL A 32 -12.31 -13.89 16.18
N MET A 33 -11.72 -13.01 15.36
CA MET A 33 -11.80 -11.55 15.52
C MET A 33 -12.88 -10.91 14.65
N GLU A 34 -13.63 -11.71 13.87
CA GLU A 34 -14.72 -11.21 13.04
C GLU A 34 -15.84 -10.52 13.84
N PRO A 35 -16.29 -11.05 14.99
CA PRO A 35 -17.28 -10.35 15.82
C PRO A 35 -16.76 -8.99 16.34
N VAL A 36 -15.46 -8.92 16.63
CA VAL A 36 -14.79 -7.70 17.12
C VAL A 36 -14.67 -6.67 16.00
N ARG A 37 -14.33 -7.11 14.78
CA ARG A 37 -14.33 -6.27 13.56
C ARG A 37 -15.71 -5.69 13.29
N ALA A 38 -16.75 -6.52 13.35
CA ALA A 38 -18.13 -6.10 13.14
C ALA A 38 -18.57 -5.06 14.18
N ALA A 39 -18.34 -5.35 15.47
CA ALA A 39 -18.68 -4.42 16.56
C ALA A 39 -17.96 -3.07 16.43
N ALA A 40 -16.67 -3.08 16.08
CA ALA A 40 -15.90 -1.87 15.83
C ALA A 40 -16.44 -1.08 14.62
N ALA A 41 -16.78 -1.77 13.52
CA ALA A 41 -17.36 -1.13 12.35
C ALA A 41 -18.71 -0.47 12.67
N THR A 42 -19.57 -1.16 13.43
CA THR A 42 -20.84 -0.61 13.89
C THR A 42 -20.65 0.61 14.78
N ALA A 43 -19.77 0.53 15.78
CA ALA A 43 -19.50 1.66 16.68
C ALA A 43 -18.96 2.91 15.94
N VAL A 44 -18.16 2.72 14.89
CA VAL A 44 -17.68 3.83 14.06
C VAL A 44 -18.78 4.36 13.13
N SER A 45 -19.69 3.51 12.66
CA SER A 45 -20.79 3.95 11.78
C SER A 45 -21.85 4.81 12.49
N THR A 46 -21.90 4.77 13.83
CA THR A 46 -22.82 5.62 14.61
C THR A 46 -22.28 7.04 14.86
N ILE A 47 -21.07 7.34 14.40
CA ILE A 47 -20.47 8.68 14.54
C ILE A 47 -21.11 9.60 13.49
N ASP A 48 -21.51 10.79 13.93
CA ASP A 48 -22.12 11.79 13.05
C ASP A 48 -21.18 12.18 11.89
N GLY A 49 -21.71 12.20 10.68
CA GLY A 49 -20.93 12.41 9.45
C GLY A 49 -20.24 11.17 8.87
N VAL A 50 -20.38 9.97 9.45
CA VAL A 50 -19.84 8.72 8.86
C VAL A 50 -20.89 8.03 7.99
N GLU A 51 -20.66 8.00 6.67
CA GLU A 51 -21.51 7.31 5.69
C GLU A 51 -21.06 5.89 5.39
N LYS A 52 -19.74 5.61 5.47
CA LYS A 52 -19.20 4.28 5.15
C LYS A 52 -18.04 3.92 6.04
N VAL A 53 -18.04 2.69 6.55
CA VAL A 53 -16.94 2.14 7.34
C VAL A 53 -16.37 0.90 6.66
N THR A 54 -15.06 0.87 6.47
CA THR A 54 -14.32 -0.31 6.01
C THR A 54 -13.34 -0.73 7.09
N ALA A 55 -13.67 -1.81 7.79
CA ALA A 55 -12.82 -2.44 8.79
C ALA A 55 -12.28 -3.76 8.24
N THR A 56 -10.95 -3.93 8.25
CA THR A 56 -10.28 -5.15 7.78
C THR A 56 -9.55 -5.86 8.93
N LEU A 57 -9.44 -7.19 8.85
CA LEU A 57 -8.61 -7.97 9.76
C LEU A 57 -7.26 -8.21 9.11
N THR A 58 -6.19 -7.87 9.80
CA THR A 58 -4.82 -8.08 9.33
C THR A 58 -4.13 -9.07 10.25
N ALA A 59 -3.62 -10.17 9.70
CA ALA A 59 -2.74 -11.05 10.46
C ALA A 59 -1.38 -10.37 10.57
N GLU A 60 -1.08 -9.83 11.75
CA GLU A 60 0.27 -9.38 12.04
C GLU A 60 1.15 -10.59 12.38
N VAL A 61 1.96 -11.00 11.42
CA VAL A 61 3.29 -11.51 11.75
C VAL A 61 4.09 -10.27 12.16
N LYS A 62 4.63 -10.23 13.38
CA LYS A 62 5.56 -9.16 13.84
C LYS A 62 6.67 -8.94 12.81
N GLY A 63 6.42 -8.04 11.87
CA GLY A 63 7.44 -7.36 11.09
C GLY A 63 7.71 -6.07 11.84
N ASN A 64 8.90 -5.97 12.45
CA ASN A 64 9.36 -4.75 13.10
C ASN A 64 9.19 -3.56 12.14
N GLY A 65 8.17 -2.75 12.41
CA GLY A 65 7.77 -1.60 11.60
C GLY A 65 7.33 -0.44 12.48
N SER A 66 8.09 -0.16 13.54
CA SER A 66 8.14 1.18 14.13
C SER A 66 9.56 1.71 13.94
N PRO A 67 9.76 2.99 13.57
CA PRO A 67 11.08 3.59 13.54
C PRO A 67 11.52 3.80 14.99
N ALA A 68 12.11 2.75 15.59
CA ALA A 68 12.86 2.88 16.82
C ALA A 68 14.15 3.64 16.52
N ALA A 69 14.46 4.59 17.40
CA ALA A 69 15.67 5.38 17.41
C ALA A 69 16.94 4.53 17.21
N ALA A 70 17.95 5.16 16.62
CA ALA A 70 19.24 4.58 16.23
C ALA A 70 19.83 3.60 17.26
N PRO A 71 20.25 2.39 16.87
CA PRO A 71 21.03 1.53 17.75
C PRO A 71 22.51 1.92 17.70
N SER A 72 23.08 2.16 18.88
CA SER A 72 24.53 2.20 19.09
C SER A 72 25.14 0.81 18.83
N PRO A 73 26.40 0.72 18.34
CA PRO A 73 27.01 -0.55 17.99
C PRO A 73 27.43 -1.29 19.26
N SER A 74 26.73 -2.37 19.60
CA SER A 74 27.23 -3.39 20.53
C SER A 74 27.18 -4.77 19.86
N GLN A 75 28.34 -5.38 19.78
CA GLN A 75 28.64 -6.66 19.15
C GLN A 75 27.69 -7.75 19.68
N ARG A 76 26.96 -8.43 18.79
CA ARG A 76 26.31 -9.71 19.10
C ARG A 76 26.66 -10.72 18.02
N SER A 77 27.22 -11.82 18.50
CA SER A 77 27.57 -13.05 17.80
C SER A 77 26.47 -13.53 16.86
N ALA A 78 26.86 -13.88 15.63
CA ALA A 78 25.98 -14.37 14.59
C ALA A 78 25.39 -15.74 14.96
N GLN A 79 24.07 -15.79 15.09
CA GLN A 79 23.30 -17.03 15.11
C GLN A 79 22.87 -17.34 13.65
N PRO A 80 23.04 -18.58 13.15
CA PRO A 80 22.71 -18.89 11.76
C PRO A 80 21.20 -18.70 11.52
N ALA A 81 20.87 -17.86 10.55
CA ALA A 81 19.50 -17.54 10.17
C ALA A 81 18.80 -18.79 9.65
N ARG A 82 17.66 -19.16 10.27
CA ARG A 82 16.75 -20.17 9.72
C ARG A 82 16.26 -19.71 8.33
N PRO A 83 16.23 -20.60 7.32
CA PRO A 83 15.72 -20.24 6.00
C PRO A 83 14.25 -19.84 6.14
N GLN A 84 13.98 -18.56 5.95
CA GLN A 84 12.60 -18.08 5.89
C GLN A 84 11.97 -18.60 4.59
N PRO A 85 10.70 -19.04 4.62
CA PRO A 85 9.99 -19.38 3.39
C PRO A 85 9.99 -18.14 2.50
N SER A 86 10.68 -18.22 1.36
CA SER A 86 10.69 -17.16 0.37
C SER A 86 9.25 -16.92 -0.05
N LYS A 87 8.71 -15.73 0.21
CA LYS A 87 7.44 -15.30 -0.39
C LYS A 87 7.55 -15.58 -1.89
N ALA A 88 6.58 -16.32 -2.44
CA ALA A 88 6.53 -16.55 -3.87
C ALA A 88 6.55 -15.19 -4.58
N GLY A 89 7.60 -14.94 -5.36
CA GLY A 89 7.72 -13.70 -6.13
C GLY A 89 6.59 -13.58 -7.14
N VAL A 90 6.39 -12.38 -7.68
CA VAL A 90 5.46 -12.19 -8.80
C VAL A 90 6.06 -12.90 -10.03
N PRO A 91 5.34 -13.85 -10.66
CA PRO A 91 5.86 -14.56 -11.84
C PRO A 91 6.31 -13.58 -12.92
N GLY A 92 7.49 -13.81 -13.48
CA GLY A 92 8.09 -12.94 -14.50
C GLY A 92 8.78 -11.67 -13.98
N ILE A 93 8.79 -11.43 -12.66
CA ILE A 93 9.43 -10.27 -12.05
C ILE A 93 10.68 -10.69 -11.28
N ARG A 94 11.85 -10.26 -11.75
CA ARG A 94 13.14 -10.58 -11.12
C ARG A 94 13.40 -9.80 -9.83
N HIS A 95 12.97 -8.54 -9.79
CA HIS A 95 13.23 -7.63 -8.68
C HIS A 95 12.01 -6.74 -8.43
N ILE A 96 11.72 -6.49 -7.15
CA ILE A 96 10.68 -5.57 -6.71
C ILE A 96 11.35 -4.52 -5.82
N ILE A 97 11.21 -3.26 -6.21
CA ILE A 97 11.73 -2.11 -5.45
C ILE A 97 10.53 -1.37 -4.88
N ALA A 98 10.40 -1.36 -3.56
CA ALA A 98 9.36 -0.61 -2.87
C ALA A 98 9.81 0.83 -2.62
N VAL A 99 9.04 1.81 -3.12
CA VAL A 99 9.27 3.24 -2.87
C VAL A 99 8.08 3.78 -2.06
N ALA A 100 8.34 4.21 -0.83
CA ALA A 100 7.30 4.67 0.10
C ALA A 100 7.72 5.97 0.80
N SER A 101 6.72 6.75 1.25
CA SER A 101 6.93 7.92 2.11
C SER A 101 5.89 7.94 3.23
N GLY A 102 6.29 8.37 4.43
CA GLY A 102 5.39 8.53 5.57
C GLY A 102 4.60 9.85 5.57
N LYS A 103 4.83 10.72 4.57
CA LYS A 103 4.21 12.04 4.44
C LYS A 103 3.89 12.32 2.97
N GLY A 104 2.85 13.11 2.72
CA GLY A 104 2.52 13.62 1.39
C GLY A 104 3.51 14.69 0.92
N GLY A 105 3.66 14.86 -0.40
CA GLY A 105 4.45 15.96 -0.98
C GLY A 105 5.98 15.82 -0.95
N VAL A 106 6.54 14.72 -0.43
CA VAL A 106 8.00 14.54 -0.33
C VAL A 106 8.70 14.08 -1.62
N GLY A 107 7.97 14.04 -2.74
CA GLY A 107 8.53 13.60 -4.02
C GLY A 107 8.62 12.08 -4.21
N LYS A 108 7.80 11.28 -3.49
CA LYS A 108 7.72 9.81 -3.66
C LYS A 108 7.55 9.40 -5.12
N SER A 109 6.50 9.90 -5.78
CA SER A 109 6.16 9.54 -7.15
C SER A 109 7.22 10.03 -8.15
N THR A 110 7.77 11.23 -7.93
CA THR A 110 8.87 11.78 -8.72
C THR A 110 10.12 10.89 -8.63
N THR A 111 10.49 10.47 -7.42
CA THR A 111 11.63 9.58 -7.19
C THR A 111 11.39 8.22 -7.83
N ALA A 112 10.20 7.64 -7.66
CA ALA A 112 9.85 6.35 -8.24
C ALA A 112 9.92 6.35 -9.77
N VAL A 113 9.38 7.38 -10.42
CA VAL A 113 9.41 7.54 -11.88
C VAL A 113 10.84 7.70 -12.39
N ASN A 114 11.64 8.58 -11.77
CA ASN A 114 13.01 8.81 -12.23
C ASN A 114 13.91 7.59 -11.99
N LEU A 115 13.71 6.86 -10.89
CA LEU A 115 14.40 5.59 -10.66
C LEU A 115 14.04 4.57 -11.75
N ALA A 116 12.76 4.44 -12.09
CA ALA A 116 12.31 3.54 -13.15
C ALA A 116 12.91 3.91 -14.52
N LEU A 117 12.92 5.20 -14.86
CA LEU A 117 13.54 5.70 -16.09
C LEU A 117 15.05 5.43 -16.13
N GLY A 118 15.76 5.62 -15.03
CA GLY A 118 17.20 5.31 -14.94
C GLY A 118 17.49 3.82 -15.15
N LEU A 119 16.67 2.94 -14.56
CA LEU A 119 16.78 1.49 -14.76
C LEU A 119 16.46 1.09 -16.22
N ALA A 120 15.44 1.70 -16.81
CA ALA A 120 15.09 1.47 -18.21
C ALA A 120 16.17 1.96 -19.17
N ALA A 121 16.77 3.13 -18.90
CA ALA A 121 17.92 3.65 -19.64
C ALA A 121 19.16 2.72 -19.54
N GLY A 122 19.29 1.98 -18.43
CA GLY A 122 20.28 0.92 -18.27
C GLY A 122 19.96 -0.39 -19.02
N GLY A 123 18.90 -0.42 -19.85
CA GLY A 123 18.52 -1.57 -20.66
C GLY A 123 17.66 -2.61 -19.94
N LEU A 124 17.11 -2.28 -18.76
CA LEU A 124 16.24 -3.20 -18.02
C LEU A 124 14.78 -3.05 -18.48
N ALA A 125 14.06 -4.17 -18.51
CA ALA A 125 12.60 -4.14 -18.62
C ALA A 125 12.01 -3.70 -17.27
N VAL A 126 11.31 -2.57 -17.26
CA VAL A 126 10.81 -1.93 -16.03
C VAL A 126 9.32 -1.65 -16.13
N GLY A 127 8.61 -1.93 -15.04
CA GLY A 127 7.23 -1.53 -14.83
C GLY A 127 7.09 -0.67 -13.58
N VAL A 128 6.11 0.24 -13.58
CA VAL A 128 5.73 1.07 -12.44
C VAL A 128 4.30 0.70 -12.03
N LEU A 129 4.14 0.33 -10.76
CA LEU A 129 2.83 0.13 -10.14
C LEU A 129 2.66 1.17 -9.03
N ASP A 130 1.64 2.01 -9.17
CA ASP A 130 1.30 3.08 -8.25
C ASP A 130 -0.09 2.85 -7.64
N ALA A 131 -0.14 2.82 -6.31
CA ALA A 131 -1.36 2.63 -5.54
C ALA A 131 -1.87 3.94 -4.91
N ASP A 132 -1.25 5.08 -5.24
CA ASP A 132 -1.63 6.39 -4.72
C ASP A 132 -2.85 6.96 -5.45
N ILE A 133 -3.89 7.33 -4.70
CA ILE A 133 -5.14 7.88 -5.22
C ILE A 133 -5.12 9.42 -5.16
N TYR A 134 -4.26 10.03 -4.33
CA TYR A 134 -4.43 11.42 -3.86
C TYR A 134 -3.21 12.34 -4.10
N GLY A 135 -2.19 11.91 -4.85
CA GLY A 135 -0.97 12.69 -5.11
C GLY A 135 -0.85 13.24 -6.55
N PRO A 136 0.12 14.15 -6.83
CA PRO A 136 0.52 14.47 -8.20
C PRO A 136 0.89 13.17 -8.91
N SER A 137 -0.02 12.77 -9.79
CA SER A 137 -0.18 11.37 -10.17
C SER A 137 0.97 10.92 -11.09
N VAL A 138 1.34 9.63 -11.03
CA VAL A 138 2.21 9.02 -12.05
C VAL A 138 1.70 9.30 -13.48
N PRO A 139 0.38 9.23 -13.77
CA PRO A 139 -0.17 9.69 -15.04
C PRO A 139 0.31 11.10 -15.43
N ARG A 140 0.20 12.07 -14.51
CA ARG A 140 0.60 13.46 -14.74
C ARG A 140 2.10 13.61 -14.96
N LEU A 141 2.93 12.91 -14.17
CA LEU A 141 4.39 12.96 -14.31
C LEU A 141 4.88 12.39 -15.66
N LEU A 142 4.19 11.38 -16.17
CA LEU A 142 4.52 10.72 -17.42
C LEU A 142 3.75 11.28 -18.63
N GLY A 143 2.89 12.28 -18.43
CA GLY A 143 2.06 12.86 -19.49
C GLY A 143 1.05 11.88 -20.10
N ILE A 144 0.67 10.84 -19.37
CA ILE A 144 -0.27 9.81 -19.82
C ILE A 144 -1.70 10.28 -19.56
N LYS A 145 -2.56 10.17 -20.58
CA LYS A 145 -3.99 10.49 -20.49
C LYS A 145 -4.84 9.27 -20.87
N GLY A 146 -6.08 9.27 -20.41
CA GLY A 146 -7.05 8.20 -20.69
C GLY A 146 -7.07 7.11 -19.63
N LYS A 147 -7.89 6.08 -19.87
CA LYS A 147 -8.10 4.95 -18.97
C LYS A 147 -7.50 3.68 -19.58
N PRO A 148 -7.02 2.73 -18.76
CA PRO A 148 -6.45 1.48 -19.26
C PRO A 148 -7.54 0.62 -19.89
N GLU A 149 -7.22 -0.08 -20.97
CA GLU A 149 -8.14 -1.01 -21.63
C GLU A 149 -8.39 -2.24 -20.73
N LEU A 150 -9.65 -2.68 -20.63
CA LEU A 150 -9.99 -3.93 -19.97
C LEU A 150 -9.79 -5.10 -20.93
N LEU A 151 -8.83 -5.95 -20.61
CA LEU A 151 -8.52 -7.21 -21.28
C LEU A 151 -9.30 -8.36 -20.62
N ASP A 152 -9.97 -9.15 -21.45
CA ASP A 152 -10.71 -10.37 -21.06
C ASP A 152 -11.69 -10.18 -19.90
N GLY A 153 -12.19 -8.95 -19.72
CA GLY A 153 -13.12 -8.59 -18.65
C GLY A 153 -12.52 -8.58 -17.23
N LYS A 154 -11.24 -8.89 -17.05
CA LYS A 154 -10.63 -9.10 -15.71
C LYS A 154 -9.27 -8.45 -15.50
N ARG A 155 -8.57 -8.06 -16.57
CA ARG A 155 -7.20 -7.54 -16.49
C ARG A 155 -7.14 -6.16 -17.11
N LEU A 156 -6.44 -5.24 -16.50
CA LEU A 156 -6.19 -3.93 -17.12
C LEU A 156 -4.87 -3.99 -17.89
N LYS A 157 -4.90 -3.55 -19.15
CA LYS A 157 -3.69 -3.39 -19.96
C LYS A 157 -2.88 -2.22 -19.40
N PRO A 158 -1.60 -2.41 -19.03
CA PRO A 158 -0.76 -1.31 -18.59
C PRO A 158 -0.67 -0.20 -19.64
N MET A 159 -0.69 1.04 -19.18
CA MET A 159 -0.37 2.20 -20.01
C MET A 159 1.13 2.21 -20.29
N GLU A 160 1.57 2.86 -21.38
CA GLU A 160 2.99 2.91 -21.74
C GLU A 160 3.45 4.35 -21.92
N ALA A 161 4.63 4.68 -21.38
CA ALA A 161 5.32 5.95 -21.62
C ALA A 161 6.82 5.78 -21.39
N PHE A 162 7.64 6.40 -22.24
CA PHE A 162 9.11 6.39 -22.11
C PHE A 162 9.71 4.98 -21.97
N GLY A 163 9.11 3.97 -22.62
CA GLY A 163 9.53 2.57 -22.53
C GLY A 163 9.16 1.85 -21.22
N LEU A 164 8.40 2.50 -20.33
CA LEU A 164 7.88 1.92 -19.10
C LEU A 164 6.46 1.39 -19.31
N LYS A 165 6.15 0.25 -18.68
CA LYS A 165 4.76 -0.20 -18.47
C LYS A 165 4.25 0.32 -17.14
N VAL A 166 3.11 0.98 -17.14
CA VAL A 166 2.65 1.80 -16.01
C VAL A 166 1.22 1.43 -15.66
N MET A 167 0.99 1.15 -14.39
CA MET A 167 -0.33 1.05 -13.80
C MET A 167 -0.39 1.99 -12.59
N SER A 168 -1.41 2.84 -12.55
CA SER A 168 -1.66 3.76 -11.44
C SER A 168 -3.15 3.81 -11.16
N MET A 169 -3.53 3.90 -9.89
CA MET A 169 -4.92 4.19 -9.51
C MET A 169 -5.41 5.53 -10.09
N GLY A 170 -4.50 6.47 -10.35
CA GLY A 170 -4.82 7.75 -10.98
C GLY A 170 -5.39 7.62 -12.40
N PHE A 171 -5.31 6.46 -13.08
CA PHE A 171 -5.99 6.26 -14.36
C PHE A 171 -7.48 5.93 -14.22
N LEU A 172 -7.93 5.53 -13.03
CA LEU A 172 -9.28 5.04 -12.78
C LEU A 172 -10.15 6.08 -12.08
N VAL A 173 -9.57 7.23 -11.73
CA VAL A 173 -10.24 8.33 -11.03
C VAL A 173 -10.30 9.51 -11.98
N ASP A 174 -11.48 10.10 -12.16
CA ASP A 174 -11.66 11.26 -13.03
C ASP A 174 -11.05 12.50 -12.37
N GLU A 175 -10.21 13.25 -13.10
CA GLU A 175 -9.53 14.47 -12.60
C GLU A 175 -10.51 15.57 -12.14
N GLU A 176 -11.77 15.53 -12.60
CA GLU A 176 -12.81 16.55 -12.36
C GLU A 176 -13.88 16.13 -11.34
N ALA A 177 -13.83 14.89 -10.81
CA ALA A 177 -14.74 14.51 -9.75
C ALA A 177 -14.41 15.35 -8.49
N PRO A 178 -15.36 16.13 -7.94
CA PRO A 178 -15.11 16.87 -6.73
C PRO A 178 -14.75 15.89 -5.62
N MET A 179 -13.67 16.21 -4.92
CA MET A 179 -13.20 15.52 -3.72
C MET A 179 -14.14 15.75 -2.55
#